data_AF-A0A6G0YYX3-F1
#
_entry.id   AF-A0A6G0YYX3-F1
#
_cell.length_a   1.000
_cell.length_b   1.000
_cell.length_c   1.000
_cell.angle_alpha   90.00
_cell.angle_beta   90.00
_cell.angle_gamma   90.00
#
_symmetry.space_group_name_H-M   'P 1'
#
loop_
_entity.id
_entity.type
_entity.pdbx_description
1 polymer ?
#
loop_
_entity_poly.entity_id
_entity_poly.type
_entity_poly.pdbx_seq_one_letter_code
_entity_poly.pdbx_strand_id
1 'polypeptide(L)'
;MGLKMPIYAIMEGKVTPYILDKNFEQYLPVIPSEVGYVNFTWMSGNKNYFYMFDTLDSDDKNILEPPTVTVKTDGKIPKRPKGKIHF
;
A
#
# COMPACT_ATOMS: atom_id res chain seq x y z
N MET A 1 -20.01 3.40 -13.23
CA MET A 1 -20.15 2.63 -11.97
C MET A 1 -19.02 1.62 -11.93
N GLY A 2 -18.08 1.74 -11.00
CA GLY A 2 -16.97 0.79 -10.84
C GLY A 2 -17.33 -0.26 -9.80
N LEU A 3 -17.08 -1.54 -10.11
CA LEU A 3 -17.20 -2.61 -9.13
C LEU A 3 -16.17 -2.39 -8.01
N LYS A 4 -16.65 -2.23 -6.77
CA LYS A 4 -15.79 -2.12 -5.59
C LYS A 4 -15.31 -3.51 -5.19
N MET A 5 -14.30 -4.01 -5.90
CA MET A 5 -13.64 -5.27 -5.54
C MET A 5 -12.41 -5.00 -4.68
N PRO A 6 -12.23 -5.72 -3.55
CA PRO A 6 -10.99 -5.63 -2.81
C PRO A 6 -9.84 -6.22 -3.64
N ILE A 7 -8.75 -5.46 -3.75
CA ILE A 7 -7.49 -5.90 -4.36
C ILE A 7 -6.54 -6.26 -3.21
N TYR A 8 -6.05 -7.50 -3.18
CA TYR A 8 -5.25 -8.02 -2.07
C TYR A 8 -3.79 -8.17 -2.44
N ALA A 9 -2.90 -7.32 -1.92
CA ALA A 9 -1.48 -7.51 -2.17
C ALA A 9 -0.90 -8.75 -1.46
N ILE A 10 -1.33 -8.97 -0.21
CA ILE A 10 -0.89 -10.09 0.63
C ILE A 10 -2.12 -10.76 1.24
N MET A 11 -2.21 -12.09 1.14
CA MET A 11 -3.22 -12.92 1.78
C MET A 11 -2.54 -14.05 2.57
N GLU A 12 -2.91 -14.20 3.84
CA GLU A 12 -2.38 -15.24 4.74
C GLU A 12 -0.84 -15.28 4.81
N GLY A 13 -0.20 -14.12 4.67
CA GLY A 13 1.26 -13.99 4.68
C GLY A 13 1.94 -14.37 3.36
N LYS A 14 1.19 -14.58 2.29
CA LYS A 14 1.71 -14.83 0.94
C LYS A 14 1.35 -13.66 0.01
N VAL A 15 2.32 -13.23 -0.79
CA VAL A 15 2.09 -12.27 -1.88
C VAL A 15 1.17 -12.92 -2.92
N THR A 16 0.19 -12.17 -3.42
CA THR A 16 -0.76 -12.70 -4.39
C THR A 16 -0.11 -12.92 -5.76
N PRO A 17 -0.52 -13.95 -6.54
CA PRO A 17 0.17 -14.32 -7.77
C PRO A 17 0.26 -13.21 -8.82
N TYR A 18 -0.73 -12.34 -8.91
CA TYR A 18 -0.76 -11.27 -9.91
C TYR A 18 0.27 -10.16 -9.63
N ILE A 19 0.68 -9.96 -8.37
CA ILE A 19 1.79 -9.05 -8.04
C ILE A 19 3.14 -9.66 -8.46
N LEU A 20 3.23 -10.99 -8.49
CA LEU A 20 4.44 -11.70 -8.91
C LEU A 20 4.58 -11.78 -10.44
N ASP A 21 3.60 -11.28 -11.20
CA ASP A 21 3.69 -11.17 -12.65
C ASP A 21 4.77 -10.15 -13.03
N LYS A 22 5.68 -10.53 -13.94
CA LYS A 22 6.73 -9.64 -14.44
C LYS A 22 6.19 -8.41 -15.17
N ASN A 23 4.96 -8.47 -15.67
CA ASN A 23 4.29 -7.36 -16.34
C ASN A 23 3.31 -6.63 -15.43
N PHE A 24 3.27 -6.93 -14.12
CA PHE A 24 2.31 -6.36 -13.17
C PHE A 24 2.22 -4.83 -13.27
N GLU A 25 3.36 -4.16 -13.35
CA GLU A 25 3.44 -2.70 -13.47
C GLU A 25 2.72 -2.14 -14.70
N GLN A 26 2.71 -2.88 -15.81
CA GLN A 26 2.02 -2.46 -17.05
C GLN A 26 0.50 -2.46 -16.89
N TYR A 27 -0.03 -3.15 -15.88
CA TYR A 27 -1.46 -3.18 -15.56
C TYR A 27 -1.86 -2.12 -14.54
N LEU A 28 -0.90 -1.39 -13.95
CA LEU A 28 -1.19 -0.34 -12.98
C LEU A 28 -1.58 0.96 -13.68
N PRO A 29 -2.71 1.58 -13.30
CA PRO A 29 -3.05 2.90 -13.80
C PRO A 29 -2.14 3.96 -13.15
N VAL A 30 -1.91 5.05 -13.89
CA VAL A 30 -1.32 6.27 -13.31
C VAL A 30 -2.32 6.87 -12.33
N ILE A 31 -1.84 7.28 -11.15
CA ILE A 31 -2.67 7.97 -10.14
C ILE A 31 -3.09 9.33 -10.71
N PRO A 32 -4.40 9.61 -10.86
CA PRO A 32 -4.87 10.90 -11.38
C PRO A 32 -4.58 12.04 -10.41
N SER A 33 -4.37 13.26 -10.93
CA SER A 33 -4.02 14.45 -10.13
C SER A 33 -5.06 14.86 -9.08
N GLU A 34 -6.32 14.49 -9.30
CA GLU A 34 -7.42 14.72 -8.36
C GLU A 34 -7.39 13.76 -7.15
N VAL A 35 -6.60 12.68 -7.21
CA VAL A 35 -6.44 11.71 -6.14
C VAL A 35 -5.25 12.09 -5.27
N GLY A 36 -5.52 12.80 -4.17
CA GLY A 36 -4.48 13.26 -3.25
C GLY A 36 -3.95 12.21 -2.26
N TYR A 37 -4.57 11.03 -2.17
CA TYR A 37 -4.09 9.95 -1.30
C TYR A 37 -4.64 8.58 -1.71
N VAL A 38 -3.90 7.51 -1.37
CA VAL A 38 -4.33 6.11 -1.56
C VAL A 38 -4.46 5.41 -0.23
N ASN A 39 -5.53 4.62 -0.08
CA ASN A 39 -5.85 3.92 1.15
C ASN A 39 -5.48 2.44 1.12
N PHE A 40 -4.65 2.00 2.05
CA PHE A 40 -4.36 0.58 2.27
C PHE A 40 -4.93 0.09 3.60
N THR A 41 -5.47 -1.13 3.62
CA THR A 41 -5.92 -1.79 4.85
C THR A 41 -5.11 -3.05 5.08
N TRP A 42 -4.67 -3.27 6.31
CA TRP A 42 -3.84 -4.41 6.70
C TRP A 42 -4.21 -4.95 8.07
N MET A 43 -3.81 -6.21 8.33
CA MET A 43 -3.90 -6.84 9.64
C MET A 43 -2.96 -8.03 9.78
N SER A 44 -2.62 -8.36 11.03
CA SER A 44 -1.77 -9.51 11.38
C SER A 44 -2.54 -10.71 11.96
N GLY A 45 -3.85 -10.54 12.21
CA GLY A 45 -4.69 -11.55 12.85
C GLY A 45 -4.16 -11.88 14.25
N ASN A 46 -3.89 -13.16 14.50
CA ASN A 46 -3.41 -13.64 15.80
C ASN A 46 -1.88 -13.59 15.95
N LYS A 47 -1.14 -13.40 14.84
CA LYS A 47 0.32 -13.35 14.85
C LYS A 47 0.81 -11.92 15.05
N ASN A 48 2.08 -11.78 15.45
CA ASN A 48 2.74 -10.48 15.52
C ASN A 48 3.63 -10.34 14.29
N TYR A 49 3.38 -9.30 13.49
CA TYR A 49 4.25 -8.88 12.40
C TYR A 49 4.64 -7.43 12.61
N PHE A 50 5.83 -7.08 12.15
CA PHE A 50 6.37 -5.73 12.20
C PHE A 50 6.62 -5.25 10.77
N TYR A 51 6.49 -3.96 10.57
CA TYR A 51 6.73 -3.29 9.30
C TYR A 51 7.81 -2.23 9.47
N MET A 52 8.46 -1.91 8.37
CA MET A 52 9.40 -0.81 8.23
C MET A 52 9.27 -0.28 6.80
N PHE A 53 9.13 1.04 6.67
CA PHE A 53 9.16 1.75 5.39
C PHE A 53 10.61 2.15 5.14
N ASP A 54 11.29 1.39 4.29
CA ASP A 54 12.72 1.58 4.01
C ASP A 54 12.98 2.82 3.15
N THR A 55 12.03 3.17 2.26
CA THR A 55 12.16 4.31 1.34
C THR A 55 10.80 4.94 1.11
N LEU A 56 10.76 6.26 1.26
CA LEU A 56 9.66 7.14 0.87
C LEU A 56 10.31 8.27 0.09
N ASP A 57 10.36 8.13 -1.24
CA ASP A 57 11.01 9.10 -2.11
C ASP A 57 10.18 9.34 -3.37
N SER A 58 10.49 10.45 -4.02
CA SER A 58 9.94 10.78 -5.33
C SER A 58 11.08 10.84 -6.34
N ASP A 59 10.87 10.19 -7.49
CA ASP A 59 11.84 10.16 -8.58
C ASP A 59 12.07 11.55 -9.19
N ASP A 60 11.04 12.41 -9.22
CA ASP A 60 11.14 13.80 -9.65
C ASP A 60 10.46 14.76 -8.65
N LYS A 61 11.29 15.37 -7.81
CA LYS A 61 10.87 16.29 -6.75
C LYS A 61 10.38 17.65 -7.27
N ASN A 62 10.59 17.96 -8.55
CA ASN A 62 10.01 19.16 -9.14
C ASN A 62 8.55 18.97 -9.53
N ILE A 63 8.09 17.71 -9.63
CA ILE A 63 6.73 17.34 -10.01
C ILE A 63 5.94 16.89 -8.79
N LEU A 64 6.51 16.02 -7.96
CA LEU A 64 5.84 15.45 -6.80
C LEU A 64 6.81 15.36 -5.62
N GLU A 65 6.41 15.86 -4.45
CA GLU A 65 7.17 15.68 -3.22
C GLU A 65 7.20 14.19 -2.81
N PRO A 66 8.20 13.74 -2.03
CA PRO A 66 8.20 12.40 -1.46
C PRO A 66 6.87 12.06 -0.78
N PRO A 67 6.34 10.83 -0.96
CA PRO A 67 5.08 10.43 -0.37
C PRO A 67 5.18 10.40 1.16
N THR A 68 4.06 10.64 1.83
CA THR A 68 3.99 10.63 3.30
C THR A 68 3.06 9.51 3.76
N VAL A 69 3.26 8.98 4.97
CA VAL A 69 2.37 7.99 5.55
C VAL A 69 1.72 8.50 6.83
N THR A 70 0.47 8.13 7.07
CA THR A 70 -0.26 8.51 8.29
C THR A 70 0.13 7.70 9.53
N VAL A 71 0.94 6.66 9.36
CA VAL A 71 1.49 5.82 10.44
C VAL A 71 2.96 6.14 10.67
N LYS A 72 3.55 5.62 11.74
CA LYS A 72 5.01 5.67 11.91
C LYS A 72 5.70 4.94 10.75
N THR A 73 6.97 5.24 10.48
CA THR A 73 7.75 4.56 9.44
C THR A 73 8.08 3.12 9.81
N ASP A 74 8.02 2.76 11.09
CA ASP A 74 8.16 1.40 11.56
C ASP A 74 7.18 1.11 12.70
N GLY A 75 6.90 -0.17 12.91
CA GLY A 75 6.12 -0.59 14.05
C GLY A 75 5.45 -1.92 13.86
N LYS A 76 4.39 -2.14 14.62
CA LYS A 76 3.66 -3.41 14.66
C LYS A 76 2.40 -3.34 13.81
N ILE A 77 2.19 -4.35 12.96
CA ILE A 77 0.95 -4.49 12.18
C ILE A 77 -0.22 -4.79 13.13
N PRO A 78 -1.34 -4.06 13.04
CA PRO A 78 -2.47 -4.22 13.94
C PRO A 78 -3.13 -5.60 13.81
N LYS A 79 -3.57 -6.18 14.93
CA LYS A 79 -4.21 -7.51 14.95
C LYS A 79 -5.56 -7.55 14.22
N ARG A 80 -6.29 -6.44 14.25
CA ARG A 80 -7.56 -6.24 13.55
C ARG A 80 -7.36 -5.17 12.49
N PRO A 81 -8.20 -5.12 11.44
CA PRO A 81 -8.19 -4.04 10.47
C PRO A 81 -8.33 -2.71 11.19
N LYS A 82 -7.23 -1.97 11.35
CA LYS A 82 -7.21 -0.62 11.93
C LYS A 82 -6.57 0.30 10.92
N GLY A 83 -7.35 1.29 10.50
CA GLY A 83 -6.85 2.45 9.80
C GLY A 83 -6.51 2.17 8.34
N LYS A 84 -6.97 3.06 7.49
CA LYS A 84 -6.44 3.20 6.14
C LYS A 84 -5.06 3.83 6.29
N ILE A 85 -4.01 3.19 5.82
CA ILE A 85 -2.73 3.88 5.60
C ILE A 85 -2.98 4.80 4.41
N HIS A 86 -2.85 6.11 4.61
CA HIS A 86 -2.87 7.05 3.51
C HIS A 86 -1.43 7.23 3.08
N PHE A 87 -1.16 6.95 1.80
CA PHE A 87 0.02 7.40 1.08
C PHE A 87 -0.31 8.67 0.32
#